data_AF-A0A1J3IDR5-F1
#
_entry.id   AF-A0A1J3IDR5-F1
#
_cell.length_a   1.000
_cell.length_b   1.000
_cell.length_c   1.000
_cell.angle_alpha   90.00
_cell.angle_beta   90.00
_cell.angle_gamma   90.00
#
_symmetry.space_group_name_H-M   'P 1'
#
loop_
_entity.id
_entity.type
_entity.pdbx_description
1 polymer ?
#
loop_
_entity_poly.entity_id
_entity_poly.type
_entity_poly.pdbx_seq_one_letter_code
_entity_poly.pdbx_strand_id
1 'polypeptide(L)' 'MGEEGTLEIGMEYRTVSGVAGPLVILDKVKGPKYQEIVNIRLGDGSTRRGQVLEVDGEKAVVQVFEGTSGID' A
#
# COMPACT_ATOMS: atom_id res chain seq x y z
N MET A 1 -4.90 -17.58 -30.87
CA MET A 1 -6.04 -17.32 -29.99
C MET A 1 -5.48 -17.46 -28.58
N GLY A 2 -4.70 -16.52 -28.06
CA GLY A 2 -5.00 -15.10 -27.90
C GLY A 2 -5.08 -14.90 -26.39
N GLU A 3 -3.96 -15.13 -25.70
CA GLU A 3 -3.89 -14.96 -24.25
C GLU A 3 -3.98 -13.47 -23.95
N GLU A 4 -5.05 -13.16 -23.23
CA GLU A 4 -5.60 -11.85 -22.99
C GLU A 4 -4.62 -11.10 -22.07
N GLY A 5 -4.19 -9.91 -22.50
CA GLY A 5 -3.25 -9.09 -21.76
C GLY A 5 -3.76 -8.80 -20.36
N THR A 6 -3.15 -9.40 -19.35
CA THR A 6 -3.32 -8.97 -17.97
C THR A 6 -2.49 -7.70 -17.82
N LEU A 7 -3.15 -6.54 -17.84
CA LEU A 7 -2.54 -5.30 -17.37
C LEU A 7 -2.30 -5.44 -15.86
N GLU A 8 -1.16 -5.97 -15.47
CA GLU A 8 -0.65 -5.83 -14.11
C GLU A 8 -0.17 -4.39 -13.92
N ILE A 9 -1.11 -3.46 -13.74
CA ILE A 9 -0.83 -2.15 -13.17
C ILE A 9 -0.73 -2.28 -11.64
N GLY A 10 0.18 -3.14 -11.18
CA GLY A 10 0.55 -3.26 -9.77
C GLY A 10 1.83 -2.48 -9.54
N MET A 11 1.73 -1.20 -9.19
CA MET A 11 2.93 -0.48 -8.73
C MET A 11 3.33 -1.06 -7.37
N GLU A 12 4.36 -1.91 -7.36
CA GLU A 12 4.86 -2.59 -6.17
C GLU A 12 5.85 -1.65 -5.44
N TYR A 13 5.38 -1.01 -4.37
CA TYR A 13 6.19 -0.07 -3.58
C TYR A 13 6.75 -0.77 -2.34
N ARG A 14 8.07 -0.96 -2.31
CA ARG A 14 8.82 -1.52 -1.17
C ARG A 14 9.39 -0.39 -0.32
N THR A 15 8.53 0.46 0.22
CA THR A 15 8.91 1.76 0.80
C THR A 15 8.13 2.09 2.07
N VAL A 16 7.87 1.09 2.91
CA VAL A 16 7.42 1.34 4.27
C VAL A 16 8.51 2.13 4.99
N SER A 17 8.19 3.37 5.34
CA SER A 17 9.08 4.31 6.01
C SER A 17 8.91 4.25 7.53
N GLY A 18 7.75 3.77 7.99
CA GLY A 18 7.49 3.52 9.40
C GLY A 18 6.09 2.97 9.67
N VAL A 19 5.92 2.43 10.87
CA VAL A 19 4.66 1.89 11.37
C VAL A 19 4.36 2.53 12.73
N ALA A 20 3.15 3.05 12.91
CA ALA A 20 2.69 3.66 14.15
C ALA A 20 1.28 3.18 14.49
N GLY A 21 1.19 2.19 15.39
CA GLY A 21 -0.10 1.57 15.71
C GLY A 21 -0.77 1.00 14.45
N PRO A 22 -2.01 1.36 14.11
CA PRO A 22 -2.70 0.88 12.90
C PRO A 22 -2.28 1.62 11.61
N LEU A 23 -1.34 2.58 11.69
CA LEU A 23 -0.93 3.41 10.57
C LEU A 23 0.41 2.94 9.99
N VAL A 24 0.52 2.99 8.67
CA VAL A 24 1.72 2.71 7.89
C VAL A 24 2.05 3.94 7.06
N ILE A 25 3.31 4.36 7.11
CA ILE A 25 3.82 5.48 6.33
C ILE A 25 4.56 4.90 5.14
N LEU A 26 4.13 5.28 3.94
CA LEU A 26 4.74 4.88 2.68
C LEU A 26 5.49 6.09 2.09
N ASP A 27 6.68 5.84 1.53
CA ASP A 27 7.47 6.82 0.79
C ASP A 27 7.52 6.47 -0.70
N LYS A 28 7.84 7.41 -1.59
CA LYS A 28 7.92 7.19 -3.05
C LYS A 28 6.66 6.62 -3.70
N VAL A 29 5.49 6.88 -3.14
CA VAL A 29 4.21 6.42 -3.70
C VAL A 29 3.83 7.35 -4.86
N LYS A 30 3.59 6.82 -6.06
CA LYS A 30 3.15 7.65 -7.19
C LYS A 30 1.64 7.71 -7.28
N GLY A 31 1.12 8.92 -7.15
CA GLY A 31 -0.30 9.24 -7.32
C GLY A 31 -1.25 8.62 -6.29
N PRO A 32 -0.89 8.47 -5.00
CA PRO A 32 -1.87 8.05 -4.01
C PRO A 32 -3.00 9.08 -3.94
N LYS A 33 -4.24 8.60 -3.82
CA LYS A 33 -5.41 9.48 -3.65
C LYS A 33 -5.92 9.38 -2.23
N TYR A 34 -6.28 10.52 -1.66
CA TYR A 34 -6.98 10.56 -0.37
C TYR A 34 -8.23 9.68 -0.41
N GLN A 35 -8.46 8.91 0.65
CA GLN A 35 -9.53 7.91 0.81
C GLN A 35 -9.49 6.72 -0.16
N GLU A 36 -8.45 6.56 -0.97
CA GLU A 36 -8.27 5.39 -1.82
C GLU A 36 -8.00 4.14 -0.97
N ILE A 37 -8.58 3.02 -1.40
CA ILE A 37 -8.30 1.71 -0.83
C ILE A 37 -7.08 1.11 -1.52
N VAL A 38 -6.08 0.75 -0.74
CA VAL A 38 -4.83 0.15 -1.20
C VAL A 38 -4.67 -1.26 -0.66
N ASN A 39 -3.93 -2.08 -1.40
CA ASN A 39 -3.54 -3.42 -0.98
C ASN A 39 -2.05 -3.43 -0.65
N ILE A 40 -1.70 -3.88 0.55
CA ILE A 40 -0.34 -3.99 1.04
C ILE A 40 0.03 -5.47 1.03
N ARG A 41 1.03 -5.83 0.23
CA ARG A 41 1.54 -7.21 0.16
C ARG A 41 2.73 -7.36 1.10
N LEU A 42 2.66 -8.34 2.00
CA LEU A 42 3.70 -8.63 2.98
C LEU A 42 4.70 -9.68 2.45
N GLY A 43 5.85 -9.78 3.11
CA GLY A 43 6.91 -10.70 2.71
C GLY A 43 6.52 -12.19 2.80
N ASP A 44 5.52 -12.52 3.62
CA ASP A 44 4.93 -13.86 3.72
C ASP A 44 3.94 -14.18 2.57
N GLY A 45 3.69 -13.21 1.68
CA GLY A 45 2.75 -13.32 0.58
C GLY A 45 1.31 -12.98 0.94
N SER A 46 1.01 -12.68 2.20
CA SER A 46 -0.31 -12.20 2.61
C SER A 46 -0.56 -10.77 2.11
N THR A 47 -1.83 -10.44 1.92
CA THR A 47 -2.26 -9.10 1.49
C THR A 47 -3.18 -8.51 2.55
N ARG A 48 -2.95 -7.25 2.89
CA ARG A 48 -3.80 -6.47 3.79
C ARG A 48 -4.41 -5.30 3.06
N ARG A 49 -5.60 -4.89 3.50
CA ARG A 49 -6.24 -3.69 2.97
C ARG A 49 -5.94 -2.50 3.85
N GLY A 50 -5.77 -1.37 3.21
CA GLY A 50 -5.69 -0.11 3.91
C GLY A 50 -6.39 1.02 3.18
N GLN A 51 -6.54 2.13 3.87
CA GLN A 51 -7.08 3.36 3.33
C GLN A 51 -6.07 4.48 3.47
N VAL A 52 -5.86 5.24 2.39
CA VAL A 52 -5.03 6.44 2.40
C VAL A 52 -5.74 7.53 3.21
N LEU A 53 -5.13 7.97 4.30
CA LEU A 53 -5.61 9.05 5.16
C LEU A 53 -4.94 10.38 4.84
N GLU A 54 -3.70 10.37 4.35
CA GLU A 54 -2.96 11.59 4.03
C GLU A 54 -2.02 11.34 2.85
N VAL A 55 -1.84 12.37 2.04
CA VAL A 55 -0.89 12.39 0.93
C VAL A 55 -0.11 13.69 1.00
N ASP A 56 1.21 13.59 1.10
CA ASP A 56 2.14 14.71 1.05
C ASP A 56 3.21 14.42 -0.01
N GLY A 57 3.00 14.94 -1.22
CA GLY A 57 3.87 14.68 -2.37
C GLY A 57 4.00 13.19 -2.69
N GLU A 58 5.16 12.62 -2.38
CA GLU A 58 5.48 11.20 -2.58
C GLU A 58 5.27 10.35 -1.31
N LYS A 59 4.80 10.94 -0.21
CA LYS A 59 4.48 10.23 1.03
C LYS A 59 2.98 10.01 1.15
N ALA A 60 2.61 8.85 1.67
CA ALA A 60 1.23 8.54 2.01
C ALA A 60 1.13 7.91 3.39
N VAL A 61 0.14 8.33 4.16
CA VAL A 61 -0.24 7.66 5.41
C VAL A 61 -1.42 6.75 5.12
N VAL A 62 -1.26 5.47 5.42
CA VAL A 62 -2.26 4.44 5.17
C VAL A 62 -2.67 3.79 6.49
N GLN A 63 -3.97 3.77 6.79
CA GLN A 63 -4.50 2.98 7.89
C GLN A 63 -4.74 1.55 7.42
N VAL A 64 -4.25 0.56 8.16
CA VAL A 64 -4.43 -0.86 7.83
C VAL A 64 -5.57 -1.44 8.67
N PHE A 65 -6.58 -2.01 8.02
CA PHE A 65 -7.78 -2.50 8.71
C PHE A 65 -7.49 -3.75 9.55
N GLU A 66 -6.68 -4.65 9.00
CA GLU A 66 -6.25 -5.89 9.66
C GLU A 66 -5.12 -5.67 10.67
N GLY A 67 -4.71 -4.41 10.89
CA GLY A 67 -3.57 -4.04 11.73
C GLY A 67 -2.22 -4.19 11.03
N THR A 68 -1.15 -3.83 11.72
CA THR A 68 0.20 -3.66 11.15
C THR A 68 1.20 -4.72 11.60
N SER A 69 0.75 -5.74 12.32
CA SER A 69 1.60 -6.83 12.79
C SER A 69 2.28 -7.54 11.63
N GLY A 70 3.60 -7.58 11.55
CA GLY A 70 4.34 -8.24 10.46
C GLY A 70 4.58 -7.39 9.21
N ILE A 71 4.41 -6.06 9.29
CA ILE A 71 4.77 -5.10 8.24
C ILE A 71 6.24 -4.62 8.37
N ASP A 72 7.07 -5.30 9.17
CA ASP A 72 8.52 -4.98 9.34
C ASP A 72 9.34 -5.25 8.07
#